data_AF-A0A8S3ISA7-F1
#
_entry.id   AF-A0A8S3ISA7-F1
#
_cell.length_a   1.000
_cell.length_b   1.000
_cell.length_c   1.000
_cell.angle_alpha   90.00
_cell.angle_beta   90.00
_cell.angle_gamma   90.00
#
_symmetry.space_group_name_H-M   'P 1'
#
loop_
_entity.id
_entity.type
_entity.pdbx_description
1 polymer ?
#
loop_
_entity_poly.entity_id
_entity_poly.type
_entity_poly.pdbx_seq_one_letter_code
_entity_poly.pdbx_strand_id
1 'polypeptide(L)'
;TAVKDLLQTIVHSLSKKENKEKVRLQAVDYMDDGSKICLCIDIDGQERKAKFDFTGTSEQVWYNWNAPRSITYSAIIYCLRAMIAHEIPLNQGCMRPIEVILPRGGNVLTSQRLVDVILRAFHACAASQGCMNNTTWGDNQATSYYETVAGGAGAGPNWHGRSGVHTHMTNTRITDPEILEKR
;
A
#
# COMPACT_ATOMS: atom_id res chain seq x y z
N THR A 1 -8.99 4.96 20.16
CA THR A 1 -7.87 4.09 19.75
C THR A 1 -7.15 4.82 18.65
N ALA A 2 -5.83 4.71 18.53
CA ALA A 2 -5.03 5.51 17.60
C ALA A 2 -5.62 5.56 16.16
N VAL A 3 -6.18 4.45 15.66
CA VAL A 3 -6.87 4.43 14.35
C VAL A 3 -8.18 5.22 14.31
N LYS A 4 -8.98 5.21 15.39
CA LYS A 4 -10.19 6.04 15.45
C LYS A 4 -9.86 7.54 15.44
N ASP A 5 -8.81 7.92 16.15
CA ASP A 5 -8.37 9.32 16.26
C ASP A 5 -7.70 9.78 14.95
N LEU A 6 -7.02 8.86 14.27
CA LEU A 6 -6.58 9.01 12.89
C LEU A 6 -7.74 9.32 11.95
N LEU A 7 -8.78 8.48 11.95
CA LEU A 7 -9.90 8.66 11.02
C LEU A 7 -10.55 10.04 11.21
N GLN A 8 -10.66 10.52 12.46
CA GLN A 8 -11.09 11.88 12.73
C GLN A 8 -10.13 12.94 12.19
N THR A 9 -8.82 12.74 12.35
CA THR A 9 -7.81 13.67 11.84
C THR A 9 -7.84 13.75 10.31
N ILE A 10 -7.99 12.62 9.62
CA ILE A 10 -8.14 12.54 8.16
C ILE A 10 -9.41 13.26 7.71
N VAL A 11 -10.54 13.01 8.36
CA VAL A 11 -11.80 13.73 8.04
C VAL A 11 -11.60 15.22 8.28
N HIS A 12 -10.99 15.63 9.38
CA HIS A 12 -10.76 17.04 9.66
C HIS A 12 -9.81 17.69 8.64
N SER A 13 -8.74 17.01 8.21
CA SER A 13 -7.80 17.56 7.23
C SER A 13 -8.39 17.66 5.83
N LEU A 14 -9.17 16.66 5.41
CA LEU A 14 -9.79 16.59 4.08
C LEU A 14 -11.09 17.39 3.99
N SER A 15 -11.87 17.49 5.08
CA SER A 15 -13.13 18.25 5.15
C SER A 15 -12.96 19.75 5.40
N LYS A 16 -11.73 20.27 5.52
CA LYS A 16 -11.45 21.72 5.66
C LYS A 16 -12.09 22.59 4.58
N LYS A 17 -12.53 21.99 3.45
CA LYS A 17 -13.26 22.68 2.38
C LYS A 17 -14.79 22.57 2.44
N GLU A 18 -15.39 21.68 3.23
CA GLU A 18 -16.84 21.39 3.09
C GLU A 18 -17.64 21.13 4.40
N ASN A 19 -17.06 21.23 5.60
CA ASN A 19 -17.79 20.97 6.86
C ASN A 19 -18.50 19.59 6.89
N LYS A 20 -17.99 18.62 6.12
CA LYS A 20 -18.57 17.29 5.96
C LYS A 20 -18.05 16.34 7.03
N GLU A 21 -18.97 15.68 7.72
CA GLU A 21 -18.68 14.64 8.71
C GLU A 21 -18.30 13.29 8.08
N LYS A 22 -18.53 13.16 6.77
CA LYS A 22 -18.23 11.97 5.97
C LYS A 22 -17.40 12.36 4.76
N VAL A 23 -16.36 11.59 4.50
CA VAL A 23 -15.46 11.76 3.35
C VAL A 23 -15.50 10.51 2.51
N ARG A 24 -15.63 10.68 1.19
CA ARG A 24 -15.50 9.60 0.22
C ARG A 24 -14.32 9.85 -0.69
N LEU A 25 -13.43 8.87 -0.77
CA LEU A 25 -12.22 8.89 -1.58
C LEU A 25 -12.26 7.75 -2.58
N GLN A 26 -11.56 7.91 -3.71
CA GLN A 26 -11.50 6.87 -4.72
C GLN A 26 -10.17 6.90 -5.46
N ALA A 27 -9.68 5.73 -5.82
CA ALA A 27 -8.56 5.57 -6.73
C ALA A 27 -8.74 4.32 -7.59
N VAL A 28 -8.25 4.41 -8.82
CA VAL A 28 -8.13 3.28 -9.74
C VAL A 28 -6.71 3.27 -10.28
N ASP A 29 -6.11 2.10 -10.35
CA ASP A 29 -4.85 1.87 -11.05
C ASP A 29 -4.87 0.54 -11.80
N TYR A 30 -3.87 0.32 -12.64
CA TYR A 30 -3.80 -0.84 -13.52
C TYR A 30 -2.43 -1.52 -13.42
N MET A 31 -2.46 -2.82 -13.63
CA MET A 31 -1.28 -3.65 -13.84
C MET A 31 -0.92 -3.68 -15.33
N ASP A 32 0.27 -4.18 -15.66
CA ASP A 32 0.81 -4.17 -17.03
C ASP A 32 -0.01 -5.04 -18.01
N ASP A 33 -0.78 -6.02 -17.52
CA ASP A 33 -1.73 -6.82 -18.31
C ASP A 33 -3.10 -6.15 -18.49
N GLY A 34 -3.28 -4.95 -17.96
CA GLY A 34 -4.55 -4.23 -17.94
C GLY A 34 -5.49 -4.63 -16.80
N SER A 35 -5.10 -5.55 -15.92
CA SER A 35 -5.88 -5.88 -14.73
C SER A 35 -6.02 -4.65 -13.82
N LYS A 36 -7.23 -4.40 -13.34
CA LYS A 36 -7.61 -3.17 -12.65
C LYS A 36 -7.67 -3.36 -11.15
N ILE A 37 -7.16 -2.39 -10.39
CA ILE A 37 -7.35 -2.25 -8.95
C ILE A 37 -8.23 -1.03 -8.70
N CYS A 38 -9.40 -1.26 -8.10
CA CYS A 38 -10.36 -0.22 -7.76
C CYS A 38 -10.46 -0.13 -6.24
N LEU A 39 -10.42 1.09 -5.70
CA LEU A 39 -10.59 1.34 -4.27
C LEU A 39 -11.52 2.54 -4.07
N CYS A 40 -12.58 2.32 -3.33
CA CYS A 40 -13.40 3.36 -2.71
C CYS A 40 -13.18 3.34 -1.20
N ILE A 41 -12.99 4.51 -0.58
CA ILE A 41 -12.85 4.64 0.87
C ILE A 41 -13.93 5.59 1.37
N ASP A 42 -14.85 5.05 2.18
CA ASP A 42 -15.82 5.86 2.92
C ASP A 42 -15.34 6.00 4.36
N ILE A 43 -15.20 7.23 4.85
CA ILE A 43 -14.76 7.52 6.21
C ILE A 43 -15.84 8.33 6.92
N ASP A 44 -16.28 7.84 8.09
CA ASP A 44 -17.25 8.49 8.96
C ASP A 44 -16.53 8.97 10.23
N GLY A 45 -16.39 10.29 10.37
CA GLY A 45 -15.67 10.92 11.48
C GLY A 45 -16.43 10.84 12.82
N GLN A 46 -17.76 10.78 12.78
CA GLN A 46 -18.61 10.66 13.97
C GLN A 46 -18.56 9.23 14.53
N GLU A 47 -18.81 8.25 13.66
CA GLU A 47 -18.74 6.83 14.02
C GLU A 47 -17.30 6.35 14.26
N ARG A 48 -16.31 7.11 13.76
CA ARG A 48 -14.89 6.76 13.76
C ARG A 48 -14.67 5.40 13.10
N LYS A 49 -15.31 5.21 11.94
CA LYS A 49 -15.26 4.00 11.12
C LYS A 49 -14.83 4.36 9.70
N ALA A 50 -14.14 3.44 9.06
CA ALA A 50 -13.82 3.53 7.65
C ALA A 50 -14.17 2.23 6.95
N LYS A 51 -14.54 2.34 5.68
CA LYS A 51 -14.84 1.20 4.82
C LYS A 51 -13.98 1.31 3.57
N PHE A 52 -13.13 0.31 3.36
CA PHE A 52 -12.28 0.15 2.20
C PHE A 52 -12.95 -0.87 1.28
N ASP A 53 -13.50 -0.38 0.18
CA ASP A 53 -14.25 -1.18 -0.77
C ASP A 53 -13.47 -1.36 -2.06
N PHE A 54 -13.05 -2.60 -2.31
CA PHE A 54 -12.31 -2.99 -3.51
C PHE A 54 -13.22 -3.53 -4.63
N THR A 55 -14.53 -3.34 -4.53
CA THR A 55 -15.48 -3.73 -5.58
C THR A 55 -15.10 -3.10 -6.92
N GLY A 56 -15.14 -3.90 -7.98
CA GLY A 56 -14.72 -3.51 -9.32
C GLY A 56 -13.24 -3.76 -9.63
N THR A 57 -12.44 -4.20 -8.66
CA THR A 57 -11.11 -4.79 -8.91
C THR A 57 -11.25 -6.07 -9.73
N SER A 58 -10.31 -6.31 -10.65
CA SER A 58 -10.24 -7.51 -11.49
C SER A 58 -10.18 -8.79 -10.65
N GLU A 59 -10.61 -9.90 -11.24
CA GLU A 59 -10.49 -11.22 -10.63
C GLU A 59 -9.03 -11.70 -10.55
N GLN A 60 -8.82 -12.81 -9.84
CA GLN A 60 -7.55 -13.51 -9.86
C GLN A 60 -7.13 -13.91 -11.27
N VAL A 61 -5.83 -13.78 -11.49
CA VAL A 61 -5.18 -14.03 -12.77
C VAL A 61 -4.30 -15.27 -12.65
N TRP A 62 -4.05 -15.93 -13.78
CA TRP A 62 -3.27 -17.18 -13.86
C TRP A 62 -1.75 -16.94 -13.82
N TYR A 63 -1.30 -16.15 -12.86
CA TYR A 63 0.09 -15.72 -12.70
C TYR A 63 0.43 -15.52 -11.21
N ASN A 64 1.67 -15.15 -10.89
CA ASN A 64 2.17 -15.02 -9.53
C ASN A 64 1.82 -13.68 -8.83
N TRP A 65 1.27 -12.71 -9.56
CA TRP A 65 0.78 -11.43 -9.03
C TRP A 65 -0.68 -11.52 -8.57
N ASN A 66 -0.92 -12.36 -7.56
CA ASN A 66 -2.15 -12.34 -6.78
C ASN A 66 -1.81 -12.09 -5.32
N ALA A 67 -2.50 -11.17 -4.63
CA ALA A 67 -2.32 -11.03 -3.19
C ALA A 67 -3.51 -11.54 -2.37
N PRO A 68 -3.26 -12.37 -1.33
CA PRO A 68 -4.31 -12.84 -0.45
C PRO A 68 -4.83 -11.71 0.44
N ARG A 69 -5.99 -11.95 1.04
CA ARG A 69 -6.66 -11.02 1.96
C ARG A 69 -5.72 -10.44 3.02
N SER A 70 -4.84 -11.25 3.60
CA SER A 70 -3.88 -10.79 4.61
C SER A 70 -2.95 -9.69 4.11
N ILE A 71 -2.50 -9.75 2.86
CA ILE A 71 -1.67 -8.71 2.24
C ILE A 71 -2.46 -7.41 2.10
N THR A 72 -3.75 -7.49 1.75
CA THR A 72 -4.59 -6.28 1.66
C THR A 72 -4.67 -5.54 2.98
N TYR A 73 -4.92 -6.27 4.07
CA TYR A 73 -5.02 -5.68 5.41
C TYR A 73 -3.67 -5.08 5.84
N SER A 74 -2.56 -5.77 5.58
CA SER A 74 -1.21 -5.27 5.87
C SER A 74 -0.91 -3.98 5.10
N ALA A 75 -1.27 -3.90 3.82
CA ALA A 75 -1.08 -2.69 3.02
C ALA A 75 -1.91 -1.51 3.54
N ILE A 76 -3.16 -1.75 3.96
CA ILE A 76 -4.01 -0.72 4.59
C ILE A 76 -3.34 -0.21 5.89
N ILE A 77 -2.93 -1.12 6.78
CA ILE A 77 -2.26 -0.74 8.04
C ILE A 77 -0.98 0.05 7.76
N TYR A 78 -0.17 -0.42 6.81
CA TYR A 78 1.06 0.24 6.38
C TYR A 78 0.79 1.68 5.92
N CYS A 79 -0.16 1.87 5.00
CA CYS A 79 -0.48 3.21 4.46
C CYS A 79 -1.02 4.13 5.54
N LEU A 80 -1.95 3.64 6.37
CA LEU A 80 -2.48 4.42 7.48
C LEU A 80 -1.36 4.83 8.43
N ARG A 81 -0.44 3.94 8.78
CA ARG A 81 0.70 4.28 9.63
C ARG A 81 1.66 5.27 8.96
N ALA A 82 1.95 5.10 7.67
CA ALA A 82 2.88 5.95 6.93
C ALA A 82 2.38 7.41 6.83
N MET A 83 1.06 7.63 6.87
CA MET A 83 0.46 8.96 6.79
C MET A 83 0.41 9.71 8.13
N ILE A 84 0.81 9.09 9.25
CA ILE A 84 0.62 9.68 10.59
C ILE A 84 1.94 9.75 11.32
N ALA A 85 2.16 10.88 11.98
CA ALA A 85 3.28 11.11 12.88
C ALA A 85 3.06 10.53 14.31
N HIS A 86 2.20 9.52 14.48
CA HIS A 86 1.89 8.90 15.78
C HIS A 86 2.10 7.39 15.72
N GLU A 87 2.55 6.81 16.84
CA GLU A 87 2.72 5.38 16.95
C GLU A 87 1.36 4.66 16.96
N ILE A 88 1.04 4.00 15.84
CA ILE A 88 -0.05 3.02 15.81
C ILE A 88 0.54 1.65 16.18
N PRO A 89 0.03 0.97 17.22
CA PRO A 89 0.44 -0.38 17.53
C PRO A 89 0.08 -1.32 16.36
N LEU A 90 1.05 -2.11 15.90
CA LEU A 90 0.87 -3.08 14.81
C LEU A 90 0.14 -4.33 15.33
N ASN A 91 -1.18 -4.23 15.57
CA ASN A 91 -1.99 -5.39 15.92
C ASN A 91 -3.39 -5.32 15.29
N GLN A 92 -4.10 -6.46 15.29
CA GLN A 92 -5.42 -6.59 14.68
C GLN A 92 -6.47 -5.65 15.30
N GLY A 93 -6.27 -5.17 16.53
CA GLY A 93 -7.14 -4.20 17.19
C GLY A 93 -7.27 -2.88 16.42
N CYS A 94 -6.24 -2.52 15.65
CA CYS A 94 -6.23 -1.35 14.78
C CYS A 94 -7.17 -1.48 13.57
N MET A 95 -7.51 -2.70 13.16
CA MET A 95 -8.45 -2.96 12.06
C MET A 95 -9.91 -3.05 12.52
N ARG A 96 -10.19 -3.07 13.83
CA ARG A 96 -11.57 -3.14 14.35
C ARG A 96 -12.51 -2.04 13.82
N PRO A 97 -12.09 -0.76 13.64
CA PRO A 97 -12.94 0.27 13.06
C PRO A 97 -12.92 0.29 11.52
N ILE A 98 -12.20 -0.64 10.86
CA ILE A 98 -12.01 -0.67 9.42
C ILE A 98 -12.75 -1.88 8.84
N GLU A 99 -13.80 -1.61 8.09
CA GLU A 99 -14.45 -2.60 7.24
C GLU A 99 -13.68 -2.71 5.92
N VAL A 100 -13.44 -3.94 5.44
CA VAL A 100 -12.77 -4.17 4.16
C VAL A 100 -13.63 -5.11 3.32
N ILE A 101 -14.12 -4.60 2.19
CA ILE A 101 -14.89 -5.34 1.20
C ILE A 101 -13.94 -5.74 0.08
N LEU A 102 -13.87 -7.04 -0.21
CA LEU A 102 -13.04 -7.60 -1.27
C LEU A 102 -13.91 -8.41 -2.23
N PRO A 103 -13.61 -8.39 -3.54
CA PRO A 103 -14.28 -9.27 -4.50
C PRO A 103 -14.05 -10.75 -4.15
N ARG A 104 -15.04 -11.60 -4.47
CA ARG A 104 -14.92 -13.06 -4.31
C ARG A 104 -13.81 -13.58 -5.25
N GLY A 105 -12.94 -14.45 -4.76
CA GLY A 105 -11.78 -14.94 -5.52
C GLY A 105 -10.69 -13.88 -5.71
N GLY A 106 -10.66 -12.90 -4.79
CA GLY A 106 -10.09 -11.58 -5.01
C GLY A 106 -8.64 -11.53 -5.44
N ASN A 107 -8.33 -10.48 -6.19
CA ASN A 107 -6.98 -10.18 -6.57
C ASN A 107 -6.61 -8.73 -6.34
N VAL A 108 -5.91 -8.49 -5.24
CA VAL A 108 -5.09 -7.30 -5.07
C VAL A 108 -3.71 -7.60 -5.67
N LEU A 109 -3.57 -7.39 -6.97
CA LEU A 109 -2.51 -7.95 -7.84
C LEU A 109 -1.09 -7.92 -7.27
N THR A 110 -0.68 -6.85 -6.60
CA THR A 110 0.58 -6.85 -5.82
C THR A 110 0.48 -5.94 -4.60
N SER A 111 1.22 -6.27 -3.54
CA SER A 111 1.32 -5.44 -2.33
C SER A 111 1.85 -4.03 -2.64
N GLN A 112 2.82 -3.91 -3.56
CA GLN A 112 3.41 -2.64 -3.93
C GLN A 112 2.39 -1.73 -4.63
N ARG A 113 1.72 -2.24 -5.66
CA ARG A 113 0.70 -1.47 -6.38
C ARG A 113 -0.50 -1.14 -5.49
N LEU A 114 -0.88 -2.06 -4.60
CA LEU A 114 -1.94 -1.82 -3.64
C LEU A 114 -1.65 -0.62 -2.73
N VAL A 115 -0.40 -0.47 -2.28
CA VAL A 115 0.02 0.71 -1.52
C VAL A 115 -0.14 1.98 -2.34
N ASP A 116 0.32 1.97 -3.60
CA ASP A 116 0.18 3.14 -4.48
C ASP A 116 -1.30 3.53 -4.66
N VAL A 117 -2.20 2.56 -4.85
CA VAL A 117 -3.65 2.83 -4.98
C VAL A 117 -4.22 3.44 -3.69
N ILE A 118 -3.84 2.91 -2.52
CA ILE A 118 -4.31 3.44 -1.23
C ILE A 118 -3.79 4.87 -1.03
N LEU A 119 -2.48 5.11 -1.19
CA LEU A 119 -1.89 6.43 -1.03
C LEU A 119 -2.44 7.45 -2.05
N ARG A 120 -2.72 7.00 -3.28
CA ARG A 120 -3.39 7.79 -4.31
C ARG A 120 -4.80 8.18 -3.89
N ALA A 121 -5.59 7.27 -3.31
CA ALA A 121 -6.94 7.58 -2.82
C ALA A 121 -6.91 8.66 -1.72
N PHE A 122 -5.87 8.67 -0.87
CA PHE A 122 -5.65 9.70 0.14
C PHE A 122 -4.97 10.97 -0.37
N HIS A 123 -4.57 11.01 -1.66
CA HIS A 123 -3.81 12.10 -2.25
C HIS A 123 -2.50 12.38 -1.48
N ALA A 124 -1.90 11.33 -0.88
CA ALA A 124 -0.77 11.47 0.03
C ALA A 124 0.56 11.72 -0.71
N CYS A 125 0.77 11.01 -1.82
CA CYS A 125 1.94 11.15 -2.68
C CYS A 125 1.65 10.59 -4.08
N ALA A 126 2.52 10.87 -5.04
CA ALA A 126 2.57 10.17 -6.32
C ALA A 126 2.96 8.69 -6.11
N ALA A 127 2.70 7.86 -7.12
CA ALA A 127 3.12 6.46 -7.10
C ALA A 127 4.65 6.34 -7.08
N SER A 128 5.14 5.30 -6.41
CA SER A 128 6.55 4.88 -6.48
C SER A 128 6.75 3.91 -7.65
N GLN A 129 7.83 3.12 -7.64
CA GLN A 129 8.14 2.13 -8.68
C GLN A 129 7.00 1.11 -8.94
N GLY A 130 6.04 0.94 -8.03
CA GLY A 130 4.81 0.15 -8.23
C GLY A 130 5.00 -1.35 -8.48
N CYS A 131 6.25 -1.82 -8.50
CA CYS A 131 6.67 -3.19 -8.72
C CYS A 131 7.74 -3.56 -7.66
N MET A 132 7.81 -4.84 -7.35
CA MET A 132 8.83 -5.45 -6.50
C MET A 132 9.66 -6.40 -7.36
N ASN A 133 10.48 -5.80 -8.23
CA ASN A 133 11.44 -6.53 -9.04
C ASN A 133 12.62 -6.99 -8.19
N ASN A 134 13.13 -8.17 -8.51
CA ASN A 134 14.12 -8.84 -7.70
C ASN A 134 15.23 -9.38 -8.59
N THR A 135 16.46 -9.33 -8.08
CA THR A 135 17.60 -10.06 -8.66
C THR A 135 17.75 -11.36 -7.89
N THR A 136 17.73 -12.48 -8.62
CA THR A 136 17.81 -13.81 -8.03
C THR A 136 18.79 -14.67 -8.80
N TRP A 137 19.68 -15.36 -8.10
CA TRP A 137 20.56 -16.38 -8.68
C TRP A 137 20.87 -17.45 -7.65
N GLY A 138 21.37 -18.59 -8.12
CA GLY A 138 21.70 -19.71 -7.27
C GLY A 138 22.24 -20.89 -8.05
N ASP A 139 22.63 -21.93 -7.33
CA ASP A 139 23.06 -23.21 -7.88
C ASP A 139 22.16 -24.36 -7.40
N ASN A 140 22.40 -25.55 -7.95
CA ASN A 140 21.66 -26.76 -7.59
C ASN A 140 22.12 -27.40 -6.27
N GLN A 141 23.06 -26.79 -5.54
CA GLN A 141 23.63 -27.37 -4.32
C GLN A 141 23.12 -26.69 -3.06
N ALA A 142 23.35 -25.39 -2.89
CA ALA A 142 22.96 -24.66 -1.68
C ALA A 142 22.92 -23.14 -1.82
N THR A 143 23.45 -22.57 -2.90
CA THR A 143 23.53 -21.12 -3.05
C THR A 143 22.21 -20.60 -3.59
N SER A 144 21.53 -19.75 -2.82
CA SER A 144 20.38 -18.98 -3.31
C SER A 144 20.52 -17.55 -2.83
N TYR A 145 20.41 -16.63 -3.77
CA TYR A 145 20.41 -15.20 -3.52
C TYR A 145 19.12 -14.57 -4.01
N TYR A 146 18.59 -13.64 -3.24
CA TYR A 146 17.40 -12.86 -3.54
C TYR A 146 17.59 -11.45 -2.98
N GLU A 147 17.46 -10.46 -3.85
CA GLU A 147 17.47 -9.05 -3.46
C GLU A 147 16.44 -8.27 -4.26
N THR A 148 15.75 -7.34 -3.61
CA THR A 148 14.84 -6.43 -4.32
C THR A 148 15.66 -5.35 -5.02
N VAL A 149 15.15 -4.79 -6.12
CA VAL A 149 15.84 -3.71 -6.85
C VAL A 149 15.20 -2.37 -6.49
N ALA A 150 16.04 -1.39 -6.16
CA ALA A 150 15.62 -0.04 -5.87
C ALA A 150 15.16 0.71 -7.13
N GLY A 151 14.32 1.74 -6.95
CA GLY A 151 13.86 2.56 -8.06
C GLY A 151 13.33 3.92 -7.60
N GLY A 152 12.28 4.40 -8.27
CA GLY A 152 11.71 5.72 -8.00
C GLY A 152 10.79 5.73 -6.77
N ALA A 153 10.98 6.72 -5.89
CA ALA A 153 10.03 7.08 -4.84
C ALA A 153 9.11 8.20 -5.30
N GLY A 154 7.82 8.07 -4.98
CA GLY A 154 6.81 9.07 -5.28
C GLY A 154 7.10 10.45 -4.65
N ALA A 155 6.92 11.51 -5.44
CA ALA A 155 6.92 12.88 -4.95
C ALA A 155 5.68 13.16 -4.09
N GLY A 156 5.74 14.14 -3.20
CA GLY A 156 4.59 14.61 -2.44
C GLY A 156 4.44 16.12 -2.51
N PRO A 157 3.48 16.69 -1.77
CA PRO A 157 3.16 18.11 -1.86
C PRO A 157 4.35 19.03 -1.60
N ASN A 158 5.27 18.61 -0.72
CA ASN A 158 6.38 19.43 -0.23
C ASN A 158 7.75 18.79 -0.50
N TRP A 159 7.83 17.72 -1.30
CA TRP A 159 9.09 17.03 -1.58
C TRP A 159 9.13 16.45 -3.00
N HIS A 160 10.32 16.43 -3.58
CA HIS A 160 10.58 15.71 -4.83
C HIS A 160 10.73 14.21 -4.58
N GLY A 161 10.36 13.42 -5.58
CA GLY A 161 10.67 12.00 -5.61
C GLY A 161 12.17 11.75 -5.54
N ARG A 162 12.55 10.56 -5.06
CA ARG A 162 13.96 10.13 -5.01
C ARG A 162 14.21 9.02 -6.02
N SER A 163 15.40 9.04 -6.62
CA SER A 163 15.85 8.00 -7.54
C SER A 163 16.70 6.96 -6.82
N GLY A 164 16.60 5.69 -7.23
CA GLY A 164 17.45 4.61 -6.75
C GLY A 164 17.28 4.29 -5.27
N VAL A 165 16.07 4.36 -4.75
CA VAL A 165 15.76 4.02 -3.34
C VAL A 165 14.72 2.92 -3.22
N HIS A 166 14.84 2.15 -2.16
CA HIS A 166 13.82 1.19 -1.77
C HIS A 166 12.60 1.89 -1.16
N THR A 167 11.41 1.39 -1.50
CA THR A 167 10.14 2.01 -1.07
C THR A 167 9.11 0.96 -0.69
N HIS A 168 8.30 1.28 0.31
CA HIS A 168 7.19 0.44 0.75
C HIS A 168 7.60 -1.01 1.04
N MET A 169 7.12 -1.97 0.24
CA MET A 169 7.36 -3.40 0.46
C MET A 169 8.79 -3.83 0.11
N THR A 170 9.55 -2.97 -0.58
CA THR A 170 10.96 -3.21 -0.87
C THR A 170 11.91 -2.54 0.10
N ASN A 171 11.42 -1.86 1.15
CA ASN A 171 12.23 -1.10 2.11
C ASN A 171 13.12 -1.97 3.01
N THR A 172 14.08 -2.64 2.38
CA THR A 172 15.08 -3.52 2.94
C THR A 172 16.47 -2.90 2.73
N ARG A 173 17.42 -3.27 3.59
CA ARG A 173 18.83 -2.87 3.40
C ARG A 173 19.45 -3.73 2.31
N ILE A 174 20.11 -3.10 1.34
CA ILE A 174 20.86 -3.79 0.29
C ILE A 174 22.11 -4.50 0.85
N THR A 175 22.49 -5.57 0.17
CA THR A 175 23.77 -6.24 0.33
C THR A 175 24.87 -5.36 -0.26
N ASP A 176 26.00 -5.26 0.42
CA ASP A 176 27.16 -4.58 -0.14
C ASP A 176 27.65 -5.32 -1.40
N PRO A 177 27.84 -4.64 -2.55
CA PRO A 177 28.36 -5.28 -3.76
C PRO A 177 29.66 -6.05 -3.54
N GLU A 178 30.57 -5.58 -2.68
CA GLU A 178 31.83 -6.29 -2.41
C GLU A 178 31.60 -7.62 -1.66
N ILE A 179 30.56 -7.68 -0.83
CA ILE A 179 30.15 -8.90 -0.14
C ILE A 179 29.41 -9.83 -1.11
N LEU A 180 28.65 -9.24 -2.03
CA LEU A 180 27.91 -9.95 -3.05
C LEU A 180 28.85 -10.71 -4.00
N GLU A 181 29.87 -10.03 -4.52
CA GLU A 181 30.85 -10.61 -5.45
C GLU A 181 31.74 -11.69 -4.83
N LYS A 182 31.82 -11.74 -3.49
CA LYS A 182 32.58 -12.76 -2.74
C LYS A 182 31.80 -14.05 -2.47
N ARG A 183 30.48 -14.05 -2.65
CA ARG A 183 29.61 -15.21 -2.40
C ARG A 183 29.45 -16.06 -3.65
#